data_AF-A0A1I4X7T0-F1
#
_entry.id   AF-A0A1I4X7T0-F1
#
_cell.length_a   1.000
_cell.length_b   1.000
_cell.length_c   1.000
_cell.angle_alpha   90.00
_cell.angle_beta   90.00
_cell.angle_gamma   90.00
#
_symmetry.space_group_name_H-M   'P 1'
#
loop_
_entity.id
_entity.type
_entity.pdbx_description
1 polymer ?
#
loop_
_entity_poly.entity_id
_entity_poly.type
_entity_poly.pdbx_seq_one_letter_code
_entity_poly.pdbx_strand_id
1 'polypeptide(L)'
;MMVAEFLLGALSPRWRRARALRSAQVLDDVVDSQVASLPLLPADVRRRHADHLAELVLLAQNYRYYAKGWITRRELERRGRAALLRLEEPDGLDVGATHRR
;
A
#
# COMPACT_ATOMS: atom_id res chain seq x y z
N MET A 1 -39.87 -18.27 -1.57
CA MET A 1 -38.61 -17.92 -0.87
C MET A 1 -37.76 -17.11 -1.83
N MET A 2 -37.65 -15.80 -1.61
CA MET A 2 -36.99 -14.84 -2.51
C MET A 2 -36.32 -13.80 -1.63
N VAL A 3 -35.01 -13.93 -1.36
CA VAL A 3 -34.14 -12.82 -0.90
C VAL A 3 -32.68 -13.31 -0.84
N ALA A 4 -31.97 -13.22 -1.96
CA ALA A 4 -30.50 -13.25 -1.97
C ALA A 4 -29.87 -12.30 -3.01
N GLU A 5 -30.65 -11.66 -3.88
CA GLU A 5 -30.11 -10.85 -4.98
C GLU A 5 -29.95 -9.36 -4.68
N PHE A 6 -30.29 -8.89 -3.46
CA PHE A 6 -30.27 -7.45 -3.12
C PHE A 6 -29.14 -7.00 -2.17
N LEU A 7 -28.16 -7.85 -1.85
CA LEU A 7 -27.14 -7.57 -0.82
C LEU A 7 -25.85 -6.88 -1.33
N LEU A 8 -25.76 -6.51 -2.62
CA LEU A 8 -24.54 -5.92 -3.20
C LEU A 8 -24.66 -4.44 -3.60
N GLY A 9 -25.72 -3.74 -3.20
CA GLY A 9 -25.94 -2.34 -3.57
C GLY A 9 -25.24 -1.30 -2.68
N ALA A 10 -25.00 -1.57 -1.39
CA ALA A 10 -24.35 -0.62 -0.51
C ALA A 10 -23.84 -1.28 0.77
N LEU A 11 -22.56 -1.68 0.80
CA LEU A 11 -21.88 -1.87 2.10
C LEU A 11 -22.16 -0.63 2.94
N SER A 12 -22.76 -0.78 4.12
CA SER A 12 -23.14 0.37 4.93
C SER A 12 -21.93 1.30 5.14
N PRO A 13 -22.11 2.62 5.29
CA PRO A 13 -20.99 3.54 5.51
C PRO A 13 -20.05 3.09 6.63
N ARG A 14 -20.59 2.43 7.67
CA ARG A 14 -19.83 1.85 8.78
C ARG A 14 -18.95 0.69 8.34
N TRP A 15 -19.47 -0.22 7.51
CA TRP A 15 -18.73 -1.36 6.98
C TRP A 15 -17.59 -0.93 6.05
N ARG A 16 -17.83 0.07 5.18
CA ARG A 16 -16.78 0.61 4.31
C ARG A 16 -15.65 1.27 5.10
N ARG A 17 -15.99 2.00 6.15
CA ARG A 17 -15.01 2.60 7.08
C ARG A 17 -14.20 1.52 7.80
N ALA A 18 -14.87 0.52 8.38
CA ALA A 18 -14.20 -0.59 9.06
C ALA A 18 -13.26 -1.35 8.11
N ARG A 19 -13.70 -1.61 6.88
CA ARG A 19 -12.86 -2.24 5.86
C ARG A 19 -11.64 -1.39 5.50
N ALA A 20 -11.81 -0.09 5.30
CA ALA A 20 -10.69 0.80 4.99
C ALA A 20 -9.66 0.85 6.13
N LEU A 21 -10.12 0.92 7.38
CA LEU A 21 -9.22 0.87 8.54
C LEU A 21 -8.49 -0.47 8.66
N ARG A 22 -9.17 -1.59 8.36
CA ARG A 22 -8.52 -2.90 8.30
C ARG A 22 -7.45 -2.95 7.21
N SER A 23 -7.70 -2.37 6.05
CA SER A 23 -6.69 -2.27 4.98
C SER A 23 -5.49 -1.41 5.38
N ALA A 24 -5.71 -0.30 6.10
CA ALA A 24 -4.61 0.49 6.65
C ALA A 24 -3.78 -0.33 7.65
N GLN A 25 -4.43 -1.06 8.57
CA GLN A 25 -3.73 -1.88 9.56
C GLN A 25 -2.86 -2.96 8.90
N VAL A 26 -3.37 -3.67 7.89
CA VAL A 26 -2.58 -4.69 7.19
C VAL A 26 -1.32 -4.10 6.56
N LEU A 27 -1.39 -2.88 6.02
CA LEU A 27 -0.23 -2.19 5.46
C LEU A 27 0.76 -1.78 6.55
N ASP A 28 0.27 -1.31 7.70
CA ASP A 28 1.12 -0.98 8.86
C ASP A 28 1.86 -2.23 9.36
N ASP A 29 1.15 -3.37 9.51
CA ASP A 29 1.75 -4.62 9.98
C ASP A 29 2.87 -5.10 9.03
N VAL A 30 2.68 -4.94 7.72
CA VAL A 30 3.72 -5.24 6.71
C VAL A 30 4.91 -4.31 6.87
N VAL A 31 4.67 -3.00 7.02
CA VAL A 31 5.74 -2.02 7.22
C VAL A 31 6.53 -2.33 8.48
N ASP A 32 5.86 -2.53 9.61
CA ASP A 32 6.48 -2.83 10.91
C ASP A 32 7.36 -4.08 10.84
N SER A 33 6.90 -5.13 10.13
CA SER A 33 7.66 -6.37 9.95
C SER A 33 8.95 -6.19 9.14
N GLN A 34 8.97 -5.23 8.21
CA GLN A 34 10.08 -5.04 7.28
C GLN A 34 11.04 -3.93 7.71
N VAL A 35 10.58 -2.89 8.41
CA VAL A 35 11.42 -1.78 8.88
C VAL A 35 12.59 -2.27 9.74
N ALA A 36 12.36 -3.29 10.57
CA ALA A 36 13.40 -3.90 11.40
C ALA A 36 14.58 -4.48 10.61
N SER A 37 14.38 -4.80 9.32
CA SER A 37 15.43 -5.33 8.44
C SER A 37 16.29 -4.25 7.77
N LEU A 38 15.81 -3.00 7.68
CA LEU A 38 16.50 -1.91 6.97
C LEU A 38 17.95 -1.70 7.43
N PRO A 39 18.29 -1.73 8.74
CA PRO A 39 19.67 -1.53 9.18
C PRO A 39 20.67 -2.56 8.62
N LEU A 40 20.19 -3.76 8.26
CA LEU A 40 21.00 -4.88 7.78
C LEU A 40 21.30 -4.80 6.27
N LEU A 41 20.62 -3.92 5.54
CA LEU A 41 20.75 -3.80 4.08
C LEU A 41 21.94 -2.91 3.68
N PRO A 42 22.64 -3.19 2.57
CA PRO A 42 23.60 -2.26 1.96
C PRO A 42 22.96 -0.89 1.69
N ALA A 43 23.72 0.20 1.75
CA ALA A 43 23.15 1.56 1.69
C ALA A 43 22.26 1.82 0.47
N ASP A 44 22.68 1.38 -0.72
CA ASP A 44 21.92 1.56 -1.96
C ASP A 44 20.62 0.74 -2.01
N VAL A 45 20.62 -0.42 -1.36
CA VAL A 45 19.45 -1.30 -1.25
C VAL A 45 18.51 -0.81 -0.15
N ARG A 46 19.07 -0.31 0.96
CA ARG A 46 18.35 0.25 2.11
C ARG A 46 17.51 1.45 1.71
N ARG A 47 18.08 2.38 0.93
CA ARG A 47 17.34 3.56 0.45
C ARG A 47 16.12 3.14 -0.38
N ARG A 48 16.31 2.25 -1.34
CA ARG A 48 15.23 1.74 -2.20
C ARG A 48 14.14 1.01 -1.41
N HIS A 49 14.55 0.13 -0.48
CA HIS A 49 13.61 -0.52 0.42
C HIS A 49 12.85 0.49 1.29
N ALA A 50 13.51 1.54 1.79
CA ALA A 50 12.85 2.59 2.57
C ALA A 50 11.83 3.36 1.73
N ASP A 51 12.13 3.67 0.46
CA ASP A 51 11.21 4.33 -0.46
C ASP A 51 9.97 3.44 -0.73
N HIS A 52 10.17 2.14 -0.92
CA HIS A 52 9.07 1.17 -1.06
C HIS A 52 8.17 1.13 0.19
N LEU A 53 8.76 1.09 1.39
CA LEU A 53 8.00 1.12 2.64
C LEU A 53 7.27 2.45 2.84
N ALA A 54 7.85 3.56 2.41
CA ALA A 54 7.19 4.87 2.46
C ALA A 54 5.92 4.92 1.59
N GLU A 55 5.94 4.30 0.41
CA GLU A 55 4.74 4.19 -0.44
C GLU A 55 3.63 3.35 0.22
N LEU A 56 3.98 2.28 0.93
CA LEU A 56 3.00 1.50 1.72
C LEU A 56 2.39 2.33 2.85
N VAL A 57 3.20 3.09 3.58
CA VAL A 57 2.73 4.02 4.63
C VAL A 57 1.78 5.07 4.05
N LEU A 58 2.13 5.65 2.89
CA LEU A 58 1.26 6.61 2.19
C LEU A 58 -0.07 5.99 1.77
N LEU A 59 -0.06 4.73 1.32
CA LEU A 59 -1.28 4.01 0.98
C LEU A 59 -2.15 3.74 2.22
N ALA A 60 -1.56 3.33 3.33
CA ALA A 60 -2.26 3.17 4.61
C ALA A 60 -2.92 4.48 5.05
N GLN A 61 -2.20 5.60 4.90
CA GLN A 61 -2.71 6.92 5.22
C GLN A 61 -3.89 7.34 4.34
N ASN A 62 -3.86 7.01 3.05
CA ASN A 62 -5.00 7.26 2.14
C ASN A 62 -6.25 6.46 2.55
N TYR A 63 -6.09 5.21 3.01
CA TYR A 63 -7.21 4.44 3.57
C TYR A 63 -7.81 5.10 4.82
N ARG A 64 -6.98 5.64 5.72
CA ARG A 64 -7.45 6.41 6.89
C ARG A 64 -8.19 7.68 6.48
N TYR A 65 -7.68 8.41 5.48
CA TYR A 65 -8.36 9.59 4.93
C TYR A 65 -9.72 9.23 4.33
N TYR A 66 -9.81 8.12 3.60
CA TYR A 66 -11.08 7.63 3.07
C TYR A 66 -12.06 7.25 4.20
N ALA A 67 -11.59 6.56 5.25
CA ALA A 67 -12.41 6.20 6.40
C ALA A 67 -12.98 7.44 7.14
N LYS A 68 -12.18 8.51 7.25
CA LYS A 68 -12.59 9.81 7.80
C LYS A 68 -13.49 10.62 6.85
N GLY A 69 -13.62 10.20 5.58
CA GLY A 69 -14.37 10.92 4.55
C GLY A 69 -13.65 12.13 3.96
N TRP A 70 -12.34 12.25 4.18
CA TRP A 70 -11.53 13.36 3.66
C TRP A 70 -11.20 13.20 2.17
N ILE A 71 -11.23 11.97 1.65
CA ILE A 71 -11.11 11.67 0.23
C ILE A 71 -12.25 10.74 -0.21
N THR A 72 -12.58 10.80 -1.49
CA THR A 72 -13.60 9.94 -2.10
C THR A 72 -13.05 8.54 -2.40
N ARG A 73 -13.93 7.59 -2.70
CA ARG A 73 -13.54 6.24 -3.18
C ARG A 73 -12.72 6.33 -4.48
N ARG A 74 -13.14 7.20 -5.41
CA ARG A 74 -12.44 7.43 -6.68
C ARG A 74 -11.03 7.98 -6.47
N GLU A 75 -10.88 8.88 -5.51
CA GLU A 75 -9.57 9.44 -5.17
C GLU A 75 -8.67 8.40 -4.48
N LEU A 76 -9.23 7.58 -3.59
CA LEU A 76 -8.51 6.43 -3.02
C LEU A 76 -8.00 5.48 -4.12
N GLU A 77 -8.86 5.11 -5.08
CA GLU A 77 -8.45 4.24 -6.20
C GLU A 77 -7.37 4.89 -7.08
N ARG A 78 -7.49 6.19 -7.36
CA ARG A 78 -6.48 6.93 -8.14
C ARG A 78 -5.12 6.92 -7.44
N ARG A 79 -5.08 7.26 -6.16
CA ARG A 79 -3.85 7.27 -5.37
C ARG A 79 -3.29 5.87 -5.15
N GLY A 80 -4.17 4.88 -4.94
CA GLY A 80 -3.79 3.48 -4.80
C GLY A 80 -3.11 2.93 -6.06
N ARG A 81 -3.68 3.20 -7.24
CA ARG A 81 -3.03 2.85 -8.52
C ARG A 81 -1.68 3.53 -8.69
N ALA A 82 -1.57 4.82 -8.35
CA ALA A 82 -0.30 5.53 -8.44
C ALA A 82 0.77 4.94 -7.50
N ALA A 83 0.39 4.55 -6.27
CA ALA A 83 1.30 3.87 -5.34
C ALA A 83 1.73 2.50 -5.88
N LEU A 84 0.78 1.68 -6.36
CA LEU A 84 1.10 0.37 -6.96
C LEU A 84 2.06 0.49 -8.13
N LEU A 85 1.89 1.48 -9.01
CA LEU A 85 2.81 1.70 -10.13
C LEU A 85 4.25 2.00 -9.67
N ARG A 86 4.44 2.71 -8.55
CA ARG A 86 5.77 2.96 -7.97
C ARG A 86 6.35 1.73 -7.28
N LEU A 87 5.49 0.86 -6.72
CA LEU A 87 5.90 -0.41 -6.13
C LEU A 87 6.28 -1.44 -7.20
N GLU A 88 5.64 -1.38 -8.36
CA GLU A 88 5.89 -2.23 -9.53
C GLU A 88 7.04 -1.74 -10.41
N GLU A 89 7.51 -0.50 -10.20
CA GLU A 89 8.62 0.08 -10.94
C GLU A 89 9.85 -0.82 -10.72
N PRO A 90 10.27 -1.61 -11.73
CA PRO A 90 11.39 -2.49 -11.57
C PRO A 90 12.62 -1.60 -11.57
N ASP A 91 13.20 -1.38 -10.39
CA ASP A 91 14.53 -0.82 -10.29
C ASP A 91 15.44 -1.62 -11.22
N GLY A 92 15.94 -0.95 -12.26
CA GLY A 92 16.74 -1.55 -13.32
C GLY A 92 17.77 -2.51 -12.74
N LEU A 93 17.60 -3.78 -13.09
CA LEU A 93 18.57 -4.82 -12.85
C LEU A 93 19.84 -4.48 -13.65
N ASP A 94 20.76 -3.73 -13.03
CA ASP A 94 22.17 -3.79 -13.42
C ASP A 94 22.75 -5.13 -12.95
N VAL A 95 22.44 -6.17 -13.73
CA VAL A 95 23.25 -7.39 -13.79
C VAL A 95 24.45 -7.05 -14.67
N GLY A 96 25.45 -6.35 -14.13
CA GLY A 96 26.57 -5.90 -14.98
C GLY A 96 27.79 -5.31 -14.29
N ALA A 97 27.70 -4.75 -13.08
CA ALA A 97 28.88 -4.34 -12.34
C ALA A 97 29.52 -5.52 -11.57
N THR A 98 30.02 -6.54 -12.28
CA THR A 98 30.96 -7.51 -11.69
C THR A 98 32.02 -7.91 -12.72
N HIS A 99 33.27 -7.68 -12.34
CA HIS A 99 34.54 -8.04 -12.97
C HIS A 99 35.06 -7.20 -14.14
N ARG A 100 35.60 -6.03 -13.76
CA ARG A 100 36.87 -5.54 -14.31
C ARG A 100 38.00 -6.49 -13.87
N ARG A 101 38.60 -7.22 -14.81
CA ARG A 101 40.01 -7.65 -14.80
C ARG A 101 40.53 -7.59 -16.23
#